data_AF-A0A4R0TNX1-F1
#
_entry.id   AF-A0A4R0TNX1-F1
#
_cell.length_a   1.000
_cell.length_b   1.000
_cell.length_c   1.000
_cell.angle_alpha   90.00
_cell.angle_beta   90.00
_cell.angle_gamma   90.00
#
_symmetry.space_group_name_H-M   'P 1'
#
loop_
_entity.id
_entity.type
_entity.pdbx_description
1 polymer ?
#
loop_
_entity_poly.entity_id
_entity_poly.type
_entity_poly.pdbx_seq_one_letter_code
_entity_poly.pdbx_strand_id
1 'polypeptide(L)'
;MTNRKETPSKTGKAIRDRINAIIGINRHSNYDVARIIDKSERYVRVHRKGDLEWSLGDVERYGAATGYTPGEIMADAFTIKPAMNER
;
A
#
# COMPACT_ATOMS: atom_id res chain seq x y z
N MET A 1 -10.82 15.61 -23.89
CA MET A 1 -10.43 14.43 -23.08
C MET A 1 -11.07 14.53 -21.72
N THR A 2 -12.13 13.75 -21.47
CA THR A 2 -12.74 13.64 -20.15
C THR A 2 -11.80 12.86 -19.25
N ASN A 3 -11.02 13.56 -18.42
CA ASN A 3 -10.35 12.98 -17.26
C ASN A 3 -11.45 12.51 -16.28
N ARG A 4 -12.05 11.34 -16.55
CA ARG A 4 -12.83 10.66 -15.53
C ARG A 4 -11.82 10.30 -14.44
N LYS A 5 -11.90 11.01 -13.31
CA LYS A 5 -11.33 10.52 -12.07
C LYS A 5 -12.06 9.21 -11.80
N GLU A 6 -11.46 8.09 -12.16
CA GLU A 6 -11.99 6.79 -11.81
C GLU A 6 -11.90 6.69 -10.29
N THR A 7 -13.05 6.73 -9.63
CA THR A 7 -13.13 6.53 -8.19
C THR A 7 -12.61 5.13 -7.89
N PRO A 8 -11.72 4.95 -6.88
CA PRO A 8 -11.20 3.63 -6.53
C PRO A 8 -12.33 2.64 -6.24
N SER A 9 -12.14 1.40 -6.67
CA SER A 9 -13.05 0.30 -6.36
C SER A 9 -13.12 0.05 -4.85
N LYS A 10 -14.17 -0.66 -4.40
CA LYS A 10 -14.31 -1.07 -2.99
C LYS A 10 -13.08 -1.87 -2.53
N THR A 11 -12.58 -2.76 -3.39
CA THR A 11 -11.37 -3.55 -3.15
C THR A 11 -10.12 -2.66 -3.10
N GLY A 12 -9.95 -1.74 -4.05
CA GLY A 12 -8.84 -0.79 -4.08
C GLY A 12 -8.80 0.10 -2.82
N LYS A 13 -9.96 0.53 -2.33
CA LYS A 13 -10.08 1.26 -1.06
C LYS A 13 -9.63 0.41 0.13
N ALA A 14 -10.06 -0.85 0.21
CA ALA A 14 -9.65 -1.77 1.27
C ALA A 14 -8.13 -2.02 1.25
N ILE A 15 -7.54 -2.26 0.07
CA ILE A 15 -6.10 -2.43 -0.10
C ILE A 15 -5.34 -1.18 0.36
N ARG A 16 -5.79 0.01 -0.06
CA ARG A 16 -5.20 1.28 0.38
C ARG A 16 -5.20 1.41 1.90
N ASP A 17 -6.34 1.15 2.54
CA ASP A 17 -6.50 1.32 3.99
C ASP A 17 -5.58 0.34 4.75
N ARG A 18 -5.44 -0.89 4.24
CA ARG A 18 -4.52 -1.91 4.78
C ARG A 18 -3.05 -1.51 4.60
N ILE A 19 -2.65 -1.08 3.40
CA ILE A 19 -1.29 -0.56 3.17
C ILE A 19 -0.99 0.63 4.08
N ASN A 20 -1.92 1.57 4.23
CA ASN A 20 -1.76 2.70 5.14
C ASN A 20 -1.59 2.27 6.60
N ALA A 21 -2.30 1.24 7.04
CA ALA A 21 -2.15 0.68 8.38
C ALA A 21 -0.77 0.02 8.58
N ILE A 22 -0.31 -0.75 7.60
CA ILE A 22 1.03 -1.37 7.60
C ILE A 22 2.11 -0.28 7.64
N ILE A 23 1.99 0.78 6.82
CA ILE A 23 2.87 1.95 6.84
C ILE A 23 2.91 2.57 8.23
N GLY A 24 1.75 2.77 8.86
CA GLY A 24 1.64 3.39 10.18
C GLY A 24 2.34 2.58 11.28
N ILE A 25 2.14 1.26 11.30
CA ILE A 25 2.79 0.38 12.28
C ILE A 25 4.31 0.33 12.10
N ASN A 26 4.79 0.26 10.85
CA ASN A 26 6.23 0.27 10.56
C ASN A 26 6.85 1.68 10.63
N ARG A 27 6.03 2.72 10.86
CA ARG A 27 6.46 4.14 10.87
C ARG A 27 7.18 4.58 9.59
N HIS A 28 6.87 3.94 8.46
CA HIS A 28 7.48 4.26 7.18
C HIS A 28 7.00 5.63 6.68
N SER A 29 7.95 6.48 6.28
CA SER A 29 7.66 7.69 5.53
C SER A 29 7.24 7.34 4.10
N ASN A 30 6.71 8.32 3.34
CA ASN A 30 6.46 8.10 1.91
C ASN A 30 7.75 7.75 1.15
N TYR A 31 8.89 8.29 1.60
CA TYR A 31 10.19 8.02 1.01
C TYR A 31 10.62 6.56 1.24
N ASP A 32 10.44 6.03 2.45
CA ASP A 32 10.76 4.63 2.77
C ASP A 32 9.93 3.66 1.92
N VAL A 33 8.63 3.92 1.80
CA VAL A 33 7.74 3.13 0.95
C VAL A 33 8.18 3.21 -0.50
N ALA A 34 8.50 4.41 -1.00
CA ALA A 34 8.92 4.64 -2.37
C ALA A 34 10.21 3.87 -2.70
N ARG A 35 11.17 3.84 -1.76
CA ARG A 35 12.41 3.04 -1.87
C ARG A 35 12.12 1.54 -1.91
N ILE A 36 11.19 1.04 -1.09
CA ILE A 36 10.83 -0.38 -1.03
C ILE A 36 10.20 -0.87 -2.36
N ILE A 37 9.32 -0.07 -2.96
CA ILE A 37 8.58 -0.47 -4.17
C ILE A 37 9.23 -0.02 -5.48
N ASP A 38 10.38 0.67 -5.40
CA ASP A 38 11.10 1.26 -6.53
C ASP A 38 10.25 2.26 -7.34
N LYS A 39 9.72 3.27 -6.65
CA LYS A 39 8.88 4.35 -7.21
C LYS A 39 9.27 5.71 -6.64
N SER A 40 8.59 6.77 -7.10
CA SER A 40 8.75 8.12 -6.54
C SER A 40 7.89 8.34 -5.31
N GLU A 41 8.31 9.25 -4.42
CA GLU A 41 7.49 9.66 -3.27
C GLU A 41 6.14 10.24 -3.70
N ARG A 42 6.11 10.97 -4.82
CA ARG A 42 4.87 11.50 -5.42
C ARG A 42 3.90 10.37 -5.78
N TYR A 43 4.41 9.27 -6.33
CA TYR A 43 3.61 8.08 -6.63
C TYR A 43 2.98 7.55 -5.35
N VAL A 44 3.75 7.30 -4.29
CA VAL A 44 3.22 6.81 -3.00
C VAL A 44 2.14 7.75 -2.46
N ARG A 45 2.37 9.07 -2.49
CA ARG A 45 1.43 10.06 -1.95
C ARG A 45 0.05 10.00 -2.59
N VAL A 46 -0.04 9.86 -3.91
CA VAL A 46 -1.35 9.81 -4.61
C VAL A 46 -2.09 8.49 -4.32
N HIS A 47 -1.38 7.37 -4.20
CA HIS A 47 -1.97 6.08 -3.87
C HIS A 47 -2.43 6.00 -2.40
N ARG A 48 -1.65 6.57 -1.46
CA ARG A 48 -2.04 6.66 -0.04
C ARG A 48 -3.30 7.50 0.18
N LYS A 49 -3.48 8.57 -0.60
CA LYS A 49 -4.69 9.40 -0.60
C LYS A 49 -5.89 8.66 -1.21
N GLY A 50 -5.64 7.64 -2.03
CA GLY A 50 -6.65 6.94 -2.81
C GLY A 50 -7.09 7.73 -4.03
N ASP A 51 -6.22 8.57 -4.58
CA ASP A 51 -6.45 9.18 -5.90
C ASP A 51 -6.25 8.15 -7.02
N LEU A 52 -5.44 7.11 -6.76
CA LEU A 52 -5.14 5.99 -7.65
C LEU A 52 -5.06 4.67 -6.85
N GLU A 53 -5.31 3.54 -7.52
CA GLU A 53 -5.20 2.20 -6.93
C GLU A 53 -3.76 1.68 -6.98
N TRP A 54 -3.34 1.00 -5.91
CA TRP A 54 -2.06 0.32 -5.86
C TRP A 54 -2.02 -0.82 -6.89
N SER A 55 -0.94 -0.92 -7.67
CA SER A 55 -0.79 -2.07 -8.56
C SER A 55 -0.48 -3.33 -7.75
N LEU A 56 -0.80 -4.51 -8.31
CA LEU A 56 -0.47 -5.78 -7.65
C LEU A 56 1.03 -5.90 -7.35
N GLY A 57 1.90 -5.42 -8.24
CA GLY A 57 3.35 -5.42 -8.03
C GLY A 57 3.80 -4.54 -6.86
N ASP A 58 3.11 -3.43 -6.59
CA ASP A 58 3.42 -2.60 -5.41
C ASP A 58 2.97 -3.29 -4.12
N VAL A 59 1.80 -3.94 -4.14
CA VAL A 59 1.27 -4.73 -3.02
C VAL A 59 2.23 -5.88 -2.69
N GLU A 60 2.73 -6.58 -3.71
CA GLU A 60 3.70 -7.67 -3.59
C GLU A 60 5.01 -7.20 -2.95
N ARG A 61 5.63 -6.15 -3.50
CA ARG A 61 6.91 -5.64 -3.00
C ARG A 61 6.81 -5.12 -1.57
N TYR A 62 5.78 -4.31 -1.31
CA TYR A 62 5.61 -3.72 0.01
C TYR A 62 5.21 -4.76 1.04
N GLY A 63 4.31 -5.69 0.67
CA GLY A 63 3.94 -6.83 1.50
C GLY A 63 5.16 -7.66 1.89
N ALA A 64 5.97 -8.07 0.92
CA ALA A 64 7.17 -8.86 1.18
C ALA A 64 8.14 -8.15 2.15
N ALA A 65 8.35 -6.84 1.97
CA ALA A 65 9.21 -6.04 2.86
C ALA A 65 8.66 -5.87 4.29
N THR A 66 7.35 -6.09 4.48
CA THR A 66 6.67 -5.86 5.77
C THR A 66 6.09 -7.15 6.38
N GLY A 67 6.42 -8.32 5.83
CA GLY A 67 6.02 -9.62 6.35
C GLY A 67 4.60 -10.05 5.99
N TYR A 68 4.05 -9.53 4.89
CA TYR A 68 2.73 -9.89 4.37
C TYR A 68 2.81 -10.50 2.96
N THR A 69 1.90 -11.41 2.67
CA THR A 69 1.63 -11.86 1.31
C THR A 69 0.57 -10.97 0.64
N PRO A 70 0.53 -10.90 -0.70
CA PRO A 70 -0.56 -10.21 -1.41
C PRO A 70 -1.93 -10.76 -1.03
N GLY A 71 -2.03 -12.09 -0.87
CA GLY A 71 -3.25 -12.77 -0.45
C GLY A 71 -3.77 -12.27 0.89
N GLU A 72 -2.89 -12.06 1.87
CA GLU A 72 -3.28 -11.49 3.17
C GLU A 72 -3.76 -10.03 3.04
N ILE A 73 -3.11 -9.23 2.20
CA ILE A 73 -3.49 -7.83 1.99
C ILE A 73 -4.81 -7.71 1.21
N MET A 74 -5.11 -8.67 0.33
CA MET A 74 -6.29 -8.66 -0.55
C MET A 74 -7.48 -9.45 -0.01
N ALA A 75 -7.30 -10.28 1.04
CA ALA A 75 -8.34 -11.12 1.63
C ALA A 75 -9.54 -10.33 2.17
N ASP A 76 -10.67 -10.99 2.41
CA ASP A 76 -11.85 -10.34 3.01
C ASP A 76 -11.58 -9.87 4.44
N ALA A 77 -10.83 -10.67 5.20
CA ALA A 77 -10.35 -10.34 6.54
C ALA A 77 -8.86 -9.95 6.52
N PHE A 78 -8.49 -8.95 7.33
CA PHE A 78 -7.11 -8.47 7.45
C PHE A 78 -6.72 -8.35 8.92
N THR A 79 -5.57 -8.93 9.28
CA THR A 79 -4.98 -8.86 10.62
C THR A 79 -3.66 -8.13 10.55
N ILE A 80 -3.52 -7.08 11.36
CA ILE A 80 -2.28 -6.33 11.42
C ILE A 80 -1.24 -7.05 12.28
N LYS A 81 -0.07 -7.30 11.69
CA LYS A 81 1.15 -7.82 12.31
C LYS A 81 1.93 -6.67 12.97
N PRO A 82 2.73 -6.95 14.00
CA PRO A 82 3.64 -5.97 14.58
C PRO A 82 4.63 -5.44 13.52
N ALA A 83 5.25 -4.30 13.81
CA ALA A 83 6.28 -3.73 12.94
C ALA A 83 7.37 -4.76 12.66
N MET A 84 7.84 -4.81 11.41
CA MET A 84 9.04 -5.57 11.10
C MET A 84 10.21 -4.86 11.76
N ASN A 85 10.72 -5.44 12.85
CA ASN A 85 11.98 -4.99 13.43
C ASN A 85 13.07 -5.24 12.38
N GLU A 86 13.75 -4.17 11.95
CA GLU A 86 15.04 -4.30 11.30
C GLU A 86 15.95 -5.06 12.27
N ARG A 87 16.26 -6.31 11.94
CA ARG A 87 17.25 -7.12 12.65
C ARG A 87 18.63 -6.64 12.31
#